data_AF-A0A3T0KMA3-F1
#
_entry.id   AF-A0A3T0KMA3-F1
#
_cell.length_a   1.000
_cell.length_b   1.000
_cell.length_c   1.000
_cell.angle_alpha   90.00
_cell.angle_beta   90.00
_cell.angle_gamma   90.00
#
_symmetry.space_group_name_H-M   'P 1'
#
loop_
_entity.id
_entity.type
_entity.pdbx_description
1 polymer ?
#
loop_
_entity_poly.entity_id
_entity_poly.type
_entity_poly.pdbx_seq_one_letter_code
_entity_poly.pdbx_strand_id
1 'polypeptide(L)' 'METFDFMLILPLVMLQLILIIITLLDVAKRDASTLQGESKLIWVLVILFINIIGPIMYLVIGKKKG' A
#
# COMPACT_ATOMS: atom_id res chain seq x y z
N MET A 1 -5.87 33.77 10.66
CA MET A 1 -5.48 32.34 10.64
C MET A 1 -6.11 31.76 9.40
N GLU A 2 -5.32 31.33 8.42
CA GLU A 2 -5.87 30.64 7.25
C GLU A 2 -6.52 29.34 7.71
N THR A 3 -7.81 29.18 7.41
CA THR A 3 -8.55 27.96 7.70
C THR A 3 -8.11 26.93 6.68
N PHE A 4 -7.21 26.02 7.06
CA PHE A 4 -6.87 24.88 6.24
C PHE A 4 -8.14 24.08 5.93
N ASP A 5 -8.57 24.08 4.68
CA ASP A 5 -9.76 23.36 4.22
C ASP A 5 -9.47 21.85 4.18
N PHE A 6 -9.66 21.19 5.32
CA PHE A 6 -9.52 19.73 5.47
C PHE A 6 -10.32 18.94 4.43
N MET A 7 -11.37 19.54 3.86
CA MET A 7 -12.20 18.96 2.81
C MET A 7 -11.44 18.67 1.50
N LEU A 8 -10.35 19.41 1.21
CA LEU A 8 -9.50 19.15 0.04
C LEU A 8 -8.55 17.96 0.24
N ILE A 9 -8.12 17.72 1.49
CA ILE A 9 -7.17 16.65 1.83
C ILE A 9 -7.90 15.32 2.09
N LEU A 10 -9.15 15.39 2.55
CA LEU A 10 -10.00 14.23 2.83
C LEU A 10 -10.05 13.19 1.70
N PRO A 11 -10.28 13.55 0.41
CA PRO A 11 -10.29 12.55 -0.66
C PRO A 11 -8.93 11.87 -0.86
N LEU A 12 -7.82 12.59 -0.69
CA LEU A 12 -6.48 12.02 -0.81
C LEU A 12 -6.20 11.01 0.31
N VAL A 13 -6.60 11.32 1.55
CA VAL A 13 -6.46 10.42 2.70
C VAL A 13 -7.34 9.17 2.52
N MET A 14 -8.58 9.34 2.07
CA MET A 14 -9.48 8.22 1.79
C MET A 14 -8.91 7.31 0.69
N LEU A 15 -8.39 7.87 -0.40
CA LEU A 15 -7.74 7.11 -1.46
C LEU A 15 -6.53 6.34 -0.93
N GLN A 16 -5.70 6.98 -0.11
CA GLN A 16 -4.54 6.35 0.53
C GLN A 16 -4.95 5.17 1.41
N LEU A 17 -5.98 5.34 2.25
CA LEU A 17 -6.49 4.27 3.11
C LEU A 17 -7.02 3.09 2.29
N ILE A 18 -7.76 3.36 1.22
CA ILE A 18 -8.27 2.32 0.31
C ILE A 18 -7.10 1.57 -0.32
N LEU A 19 -6.07 2.27 -0.81
CA LEU A 19 -4.87 1.66 -1.37
C LEU A 19 -4.15 0.76 -0.35
N ILE A 20 -3.93 1.26 0.87
CA ILE A 20 -3.32 0.46 1.95
C ILE A 20 -4.14 -0.80 2.21
N ILE A 21 -5.46 -0.68 2.39
CA ILE A 21 -6.35 -1.81 2.70
C ILE A 21 -6.32 -2.86 1.59
N ILE A 22 -6.49 -2.45 0.33
CA ILE A 22 -6.46 -3.37 -0.82
C ILE A 22 -5.12 -4.12 -0.85
N THR A 23 -4.03 -3.39 -0.66
CA THR A 23 -2.67 -3.95 -0.74
C THR A 23 -2.40 -4.89 0.43
N LEU A 24 -2.81 -4.54 1.66
CA LEU A 24 -2.70 -5.44 2.81
C LEU A 24 -3.55 -6.70 2.64
N LEU A 25 -4.77 -6.59 2.11
CA LEU A 25 -5.63 -7.75 1.84
C LEU A 25 -5.03 -8.67 0.77
N ASP A 26 -4.46 -8.11 -0.31
CA ASP A 26 -3.78 -8.89 -1.35
C ASP A 26 -2.52 -9.57 -0.79
N VAL A 27 -1.69 -8.85 -0.03
CA VAL A 27 -0.55 -9.43 0.71
C VAL A 27 -1.00 -10.54 1.65
N ALA A 28 -2.04 -10.30 2.45
CA ALA A 28 -2.51 -11.24 3.46
C ALA A 28 -3.03 -12.54 2.84
N LYS A 29 -3.76 -12.45 1.71
CA LYS A 29 -4.30 -13.61 0.99
C LYS A 29 -3.24 -14.40 0.22
N ARG A 30 -2.12 -13.78 -0.17
CA ARG A 30 -1.05 -14.47 -0.89
C ARG A 30 -0.12 -15.22 0.05
N ASP A 31 0.28 -16.40 -0.40
CA ASP A 31 1.35 -17.17 0.23
C ASP A 31 2.69 -16.47 0.04
N ALA A 32 3.52 -16.47 1.09
CA ALA A 32 4.81 -15.77 1.09
C ALA A 32 5.76 -16.24 -0.04
N SER A 33 5.60 -17.46 -0.53
CA SER A 33 6.34 -18.04 -1.66
C SER A 33 5.99 -17.46 -3.04
N THR A 34 4.87 -16.75 -3.15
CA THR A 34 4.37 -16.14 -4.40
C THR A 34 4.67 -14.64 -4.51
N LEU A 35 5.34 -14.05 -3.51
CA LEU A 35 5.75 -12.64 -3.53
C LEU A 35 7.18 -12.53 -4.07
N GLN A 36 7.47 -11.49 -4.87
CA GLN A 36 8.85 -11.19 -5.28
C GLN A 36 9.58 -10.50 -4.14
N GLY A 37 10.79 -10.97 -3.82
CA GLY A 37 11.60 -10.45 -2.70
C GLY A 37 11.30 -11.17 -1.39
N GLU A 38 12.27 -11.98 -0.97
CA GLU A 38 12.66 -12.56 0.33
C GLU A 38 11.61 -12.75 1.47
N SER A 39 10.58 -11.91 1.68
CA SER A 39 9.52 -12.13 2.70
C SER A 39 8.30 -11.22 2.60
N LYS A 40 7.12 -11.80 2.92
CA LYS A 40 5.82 -11.10 3.09
C LYS A 40 5.90 -9.87 4.02
N LEU A 41 6.73 -9.97 5.06
CA LEU A 41 6.93 -8.91 6.06
C LEU A 41 7.56 -7.64 5.48
N ILE A 42 8.47 -7.78 4.50
CA ILE A 42 9.15 -6.64 3.87
C ILE A 42 8.12 -5.77 3.14
N TRP A 43 7.19 -6.39 2.41
CA TRP A 43 6.13 -5.66 1.71
C TRP A 43 5.18 -4.95 2.66
N VAL A 44 4.80 -5.56 3.79
CA VAL A 44 3.98 -4.90 4.81
C VAL A 44 4.68 -3.65 5.35
N LEU A 45 5.99 -3.72 5.64
CA LEU A 45 6.77 -2.56 6.06
C LEU A 45 6.82 -1.50 4.96
N VAL A 46 7.11 -1.86 3.70
CA VAL A 46 7.14 -0.90 2.59
C VAL A 46 5.80 -0.18 2.41
N ILE A 47 4.68 -0.89 2.53
CA ILE A 47 3.33 -0.33 2.43
C ILE A 47 3.05 0.66 3.56
N LEU A 48 3.47 0.35 4.79
CA LEU A 48 3.25 1.20 5.96
C LEU A 48 4.16 2.43 6.00
N PHE A 49 5.41 2.30 5.57
CA PHE A 49 6.42 3.35 5.70
C PHE A 49 6.57 4.26 4.48
N ILE A 50 6.14 3.83 3.28
CA ILE A 50 6.34 4.58 2.03
C ILE A 50 5.02 5.15 1.44
N ASN A 51 4.02 5.43 2.29
CA ASN A 51 2.76 6.11 1.95
C ASN A 51 2.12 5.62 0.64
N ILE A 52 1.92 6.48 -0.38
CA ILE A 52 1.30 6.13 -1.67
C ILE A 52 2.23 5.23 -2.50
N ILE A 53 3.54 5.44 -2.39
CA ILE A 53 4.54 4.76 -3.23
C ILE A 53 4.65 3.28 -2.84
N GLY A 54 4.56 2.94 -1.54
CA GLY A 54 4.64 1.55 -1.06
C GLY A 54 3.58 0.61 -1.66
N PRO A 55 2.27 0.93 -1.55
CA PRO A 55 1.17 0.23 -2.21
C PRO A 55 1.36 0.11 -3.72
N ILE A 56 1.74 1.19 -4.40
CA ILE A 56 1.94 1.19 -5.86
C ILE A 56 3.09 0.24 -6.23
N MET A 57 4.21 0.32 -5.51
CA MET A 57 5.38 -0.54 -5.73
C MET A 57 5.02 -2.02 -5.54
N TYR A 58 4.26 -2.35 -4.50
CA TYR A 58 3.76 -3.70 -4.29
C TYR A 58 2.89 -4.18 -5.46
N LEU A 59 1.94 -3.36 -5.89
CA LEU A 59 1.01 -3.72 -6.96
C LEU A 59 1.71 -3.93 -8.31
N VAL A 60 2.78 -3.17 -8.59
CA VAL A 60 3.54 -3.23 -9.84
C VAL A 60 4.63 -4.32 -9.81
N ILE A 61 5.38 -4.42 -8.71
CA ILE A 61 6.62 -5.23 -8.62
C ILE A 61 6.45 -6.43 -7.68
N GLY A 62 5.75 -6.26 -6.55
CA GLY A 62 5.63 -7.28 -5.50
C GLY A 62 4.89 -8.55 -5.94
N LYS A 63 4.12 -8.46 -7.03
CA LYS A 63 3.41 -9.59 -7.62
C LYS A 63 4.38 -10.40 -8.48
N LYS A 64 4.70 -11.63 -8.06
CA LYS A 64 5.36 -12.59 -8.95
C LYS A 64 4.38 -12.89 -10.09
N LYS A 65 4.71 -12.44 -11.31
CA LYS A 65 4.05 -12.89 -12.53
C LYS A 65 4.34 -14.38 -12.64
N GLY A 66 3.33 -15.20 -12.30
CA GLY A 66 3.26 -16.57 -12.78
C GLY A 66 3.06 -16.54 -14.28
#